data_AF-A0A4V0YF38-F1
#
_entry.id   AF-A0A4V0YF38-F1
#
_cell.length_a   1.000
_cell.length_b   1.000
_cell.length_c   1.000
_cell.angle_alpha   90.00
_cell.angle_beta   90.00
_cell.angle_gamma   90.00
#
_symmetry.space_group_name_H-M   'P 1'
#
loop_
_entity.id
_entity.type
_entity.pdbx_description
1 polymer ?
#
loop_
_entity_poly.entity_id
_entity_poly.type
_entity_poly.pdbx_seq_one_letter_code
_entity_poly.pdbx_strand_id
1 'polypeptide(L)'
;MKTFKARHLVASFMLGSLFFSGVGYAASSLAMIEVNFLPLKYYFDGVEKKAPDDQKGFTYKGTTYVPLRFVAESLSKKVGYDGKTTSIYVGKQKEGTVTYMEDMKTHTSDTGYFFDGPLTTFETNTGAKFIHGYATYNGIYGEGFIKNEYILDGQFSKFEAYLAPSLDWSKKPKSDNVGDLKLYADDKLIYSSGAIASDIQEPIKVDADLKGALKLRVEFTVKPFYNTSYNSAYVGLLDAKFIN
;
A
#
# COMPACT_ATOMS: atom_id res chain seq x y z
N MET A 1 -47.17 -42.81 23.27
CA MET A 1 -46.59 -42.18 22.06
C MET A 1 -47.65 -41.22 21.49
N LYS A 2 -47.45 -39.90 21.52
CA LYS A 2 -48.45 -38.94 21.00
C LYS A 2 -48.51 -39.06 19.47
N THR A 3 -49.69 -39.31 18.92
CA THR A 3 -49.90 -39.45 17.47
C THR A 3 -50.06 -38.06 16.83
N PHE A 4 -49.08 -37.64 16.03
CA PHE A 4 -49.16 -36.38 15.30
C PHE A 4 -50.13 -36.53 14.12
N LYS A 5 -51.25 -35.79 14.15
CA LYS A 5 -52.22 -35.75 13.04
C LYS A 5 -51.69 -34.90 11.88
N ALA A 6 -52.02 -35.28 10.63
CA ALA A 6 -51.57 -34.62 9.39
C ALA A 6 -51.67 -33.08 9.39
N ARG A 7 -52.69 -32.50 10.05
CA ARG A 7 -52.84 -31.05 10.21
C ARG A 7 -51.66 -30.34 10.89
N HIS A 8 -50.95 -31.02 11.79
CA HIS A 8 -49.76 -30.46 12.45
C HIS A 8 -48.53 -30.51 11.53
N LEU A 9 -48.47 -31.49 10.61
CA LEU A 9 -47.40 -31.58 9.62
C LEU A 9 -47.50 -30.43 8.60
N VAL A 10 -48.73 -30.10 8.18
CA VAL A 10 -48.99 -28.95 7.29
C VAL A 10 -48.64 -27.62 7.97
N ALA A 11 -49.04 -27.44 9.24
CA ALA A 11 -48.70 -26.23 10.01
C ALA A 11 -47.18 -26.07 10.21
N SER A 12 -46.47 -27.16 10.52
CA SER A 12 -45.01 -27.14 10.66
C SER A 12 -44.30 -26.86 9.34
N PHE A 13 -44.82 -27.34 8.20
CA PHE A 13 -44.25 -27.07 6.88
C PHE A 13 -44.39 -25.58 6.49
N MET A 14 -45.53 -24.96 6.80
CA MET A 14 -45.74 -23.52 6.57
C MET A 14 -44.91 -22.63 7.50
N LEU A 15 -44.66 -23.05 8.75
CA LEU A 15 -43.75 -22.34 9.64
C LEU A 15 -42.29 -22.54 9.25
N GLY A 16 -41.92 -23.71 8.74
CA GLY A 16 -40.57 -23.99 8.25
C GLY A 16 -40.18 -23.15 7.03
N SER A 17 -41.09 -22.94 6.07
CA SER A 17 -40.80 -22.14 4.88
C SER A 17 -40.51 -20.66 5.17
N LEU A 18 -41.02 -20.13 6.28
CA LEU A 18 -40.70 -18.79 6.79
C LEU A 18 -39.27 -18.66 7.31
N PHE A 19 -38.61 -19.76 7.72
CA PHE A 19 -37.23 -19.75 8.23
C PHE A 19 -36.16 -19.94 7.14
N PHE A 20 -36.52 -20.42 5.94
CA PHE A 20 -35.57 -20.66 4.84
C PHE A 20 -35.53 -19.55 3.77
N SER A 21 -36.27 -18.46 3.95
CA SER A 21 -36.22 -17.29 3.05
C SER A 21 -34.98 -16.40 3.27
N GLY A 22 -34.13 -16.73 4.24
CA GLY A 22 -32.93 -15.98 4.59
C GLY A 22 -31.63 -16.58 4.03
N VAL A 23 -31.52 -16.73 2.72
CA VAL A 23 -30.19 -16.83 2.09
C VAL A 23 -30.06 -15.63 1.15
N GLY A 24 -29.55 -14.53 1.71
CA GLY A 24 -29.09 -13.40 0.91
C GLY A 24 -27.90 -13.85 0.08
N TYR A 25 -28.14 -14.32 -1.14
CA TYR A 25 -27.08 -14.46 -2.13
C TYR A 25 -26.63 -13.04 -2.49
N ALA A 26 -25.46 -12.65 -1.98
CA ALA A 26 -24.69 -11.59 -2.62
C ALA A 26 -24.31 -12.13 -4.02
N ALA A 27 -25.12 -11.79 -5.03
CA ALA A 27 -24.76 -12.05 -6.40
C ALA A 27 -23.44 -11.31 -6.66
N SER A 28 -22.35 -12.06 -6.86
CA SER A 28 -21.16 -11.49 -7.47
C SER A 28 -21.60 -10.79 -8.75
N SER A 29 -21.36 -9.48 -8.86
CA SER A 29 -21.69 -8.61 -9.99
C SER A 29 -20.94 -8.96 -11.29
N LEU A 30 -20.54 -10.23 -11.44
CA LEU A 30 -19.85 -10.77 -12.58
C LEU A 30 -20.87 -11.12 -13.66
N ALA A 31 -21.12 -10.16 -14.55
CA ALA A 31 -21.77 -10.42 -15.82
C ALA A 31 -20.70 -10.76 -16.85
N MET A 32 -20.72 -11.97 -17.40
CA MET A 32 -19.92 -12.27 -18.59
C MET A 32 -20.54 -11.55 -19.79
N ILE A 33 -19.72 -10.81 -20.51
CA ILE A 33 -20.10 -10.16 -21.76
C ILE A 33 -19.32 -10.78 -22.91
N GLU A 34 -20.01 -11.07 -24.01
CA GLU A 34 -19.37 -11.41 -25.27
C GLU A 34 -19.05 -10.11 -26.01
N VAL A 35 -17.81 -9.97 -26.46
CA VAL A 35 -17.32 -8.76 -27.14
C VAL A 35 -16.59 -9.14 -28.41
N ASN A 36 -16.62 -8.26 -29.41
CA ASN A 36 -15.86 -8.43 -30.65
C ASN A 36 -14.64 -7.50 -30.63
N PHE A 37 -13.43 -8.07 -30.68
CA PHE A 37 -12.19 -7.30 -30.80
C PHE A 37 -11.95 -6.92 -32.26
N LEU A 38 -11.82 -5.63 -32.52
CA LEU A 38 -11.56 -5.11 -33.86
C LEU A 38 -10.10 -4.63 -33.98
N PRO A 39 -9.49 -4.69 -35.18
CA PRO A 39 -8.18 -4.09 -35.45
C PRO A 39 -8.32 -2.56 -35.57
N LEU A 40 -8.65 -1.90 -34.45
CA LEU A 40 -8.86 -0.46 -34.40
C LEU A 40 -7.55 0.29 -34.68
N LYS A 41 -7.66 1.33 -35.51
CA LYS A 41 -6.60 2.32 -35.73
C LYS A 41 -6.96 3.59 -34.99
N TYR A 42 -6.02 4.14 -34.24
CA TYR A 42 -6.24 5.35 -33.45
C TYR A 42 -5.42 6.49 -34.03
N TYR A 43 -6.04 7.65 -34.20
CA TYR A 43 -5.38 8.85 -34.70
C TYR A 43 -5.51 9.96 -33.66
N PHE A 44 -4.37 10.53 -33.26
CA PHE A 44 -4.30 11.66 -32.34
C PHE A 44 -3.56 12.78 -33.05
N ASP A 45 -4.22 13.92 -33.22
CA ASP A 45 -3.71 15.05 -34.01
C ASP A 45 -3.26 14.64 -35.43
N GLY A 46 -4.02 13.73 -36.05
CA GLY A 46 -3.75 13.19 -37.38
C GLY A 46 -2.65 12.11 -37.44
N VAL A 47 -1.98 11.80 -36.32
CA VAL A 47 -0.93 10.79 -36.26
C VAL A 47 -1.48 9.47 -35.77
N GLU A 48 -1.26 8.39 -36.52
CA GLU A 48 -1.65 7.03 -36.11
C GLU A 48 -0.81 6.57 -34.90
N LYS A 49 -1.48 6.14 -33.83
CA LYS A 49 -0.87 5.50 -32.66
C LYS A 49 -1.47 4.12 -32.44
N LYS A 50 -0.64 3.17 -32.01
CA LYS A 50 -1.06 1.81 -31.69
C LYS A 50 -1.25 1.65 -30.19
N ALA A 51 -2.41 1.10 -29.81
CA ALA A 51 -2.62 0.65 -28.43
C ALA A 51 -1.74 -0.58 -28.14
N PRO A 52 -1.32 -0.79 -26.88
CA PRO A 52 -0.66 -2.01 -26.44
C PRO A 52 -1.47 -3.27 -26.79
N ASP A 53 -0.78 -4.38 -27.05
CA ASP A 53 -1.41 -5.64 -27.49
C ASP A 53 -2.35 -6.24 -26.43
N ASP A 54 -2.13 -5.95 -25.15
CA ASP A 54 -2.96 -6.35 -24.02
C ASP A 54 -4.14 -5.38 -23.76
N GLN A 55 -4.19 -4.26 -24.47
CA GLN A 55 -5.19 -3.20 -24.33
C GLN A 55 -5.91 -2.97 -25.66
N LYS A 56 -6.58 -4.02 -26.15
CA LYS A 56 -7.38 -3.93 -27.38
C LYS A 56 -8.73 -3.29 -27.09
N GLY A 57 -9.13 -2.34 -27.93
CA GLY A 57 -10.51 -1.88 -27.95
C GLY A 57 -11.44 -2.96 -28.51
N PHE A 58 -12.69 -2.92 -28.10
CA PHE A 58 -13.70 -3.90 -28.46
C PHE A 58 -15.04 -3.24 -28.69
N THR A 59 -15.91 -3.90 -29.45
CA THR A 59 -17.29 -3.47 -29.63
C THR A 59 -18.21 -4.30 -28.77
N TYR A 60 -19.08 -3.63 -28.03
CA TYR A 60 -20.14 -4.25 -27.24
C TYR A 60 -21.46 -3.51 -27.48
N LYS A 61 -22.49 -4.24 -27.92
CA LYS A 61 -23.83 -3.70 -28.24
C LYS A 61 -23.79 -2.46 -29.15
N GLY A 62 -22.99 -2.52 -30.21
CA GLY A 62 -22.85 -1.42 -31.18
C GLY A 62 -22.01 -0.23 -30.70
N THR A 63 -21.53 -0.23 -29.45
CA THR A 63 -20.65 0.80 -28.91
C THR A 63 -19.21 0.31 -28.93
N THR A 64 -18.27 1.12 -29.43
CA THR A 64 -16.84 0.84 -29.36
C THR A 64 -16.28 1.34 -28.04
N TYR A 65 -15.67 0.45 -27.27
CA TYR A 65 -14.97 0.73 -26.04
C TYR A 65 -13.47 0.70 -26.32
N VAL A 66 -12.77 1.72 -25.83
CA VAL A 66 -11.35 1.91 -26.06
C VAL A 66 -10.61 2.00 -24.73
N PRO A 67 -9.33 1.60 -24.66
CA PRO A 67 -8.57 1.69 -23.42
C PRO A 67 -8.38 3.16 -23.02
N LEU A 68 -9.03 3.56 -21.93
CA LEU A 68 -9.02 4.95 -21.46
C LEU A 68 -7.59 5.49 -21.25
N ARG A 69 -6.71 4.67 -20.66
CA ARG A 69 -5.31 5.05 -20.39
C ARG A 69 -4.55 5.41 -21.66
N PHE A 70 -4.61 4.54 -22.67
CA PHE A 70 -3.99 4.77 -23.97
C PHE A 70 -4.50 6.06 -24.64
N VAL A 71 -5.82 6.29 -24.61
CA VAL A 71 -6.43 7.50 -25.19
C VAL A 71 -5.97 8.76 -24.45
N ALA A 72 -6.00 8.75 -23.12
CA ALA A 72 -5.62 9.89 -22.31
C ALA A 72 -4.13 10.24 -22.43
N GLU A 73 -3.25 9.23 -22.36
CA GLU A 73 -1.80 9.43 -22.50
C GLU A 73 -1.44 9.93 -23.90
N SER A 74 -2.16 9.46 -24.92
CA SER A 74 -2.02 9.96 -26.29
C SER A 74 -2.37 11.44 -26.44
N LEU A 75 -3.22 11.96 -25.55
CA LEU A 75 -3.60 13.38 -25.39
C LEU A 75 -2.81 14.11 -24.28
N SER A 76 -1.70 13.51 -23.82
CA SER A 76 -0.86 14.05 -22.74
C SER A 76 -1.61 14.29 -21.43
N LYS A 77 -2.61 13.46 -21.12
CA LYS A 77 -3.34 13.44 -19.86
C LYS A 77 -3.05 12.15 -19.09
N LYS A 78 -2.81 12.28 -17.78
CA LYS A 78 -2.67 11.13 -16.88
C LYS A 78 -4.03 10.56 -16.49
N VAL A 79 -4.09 9.26 -16.23
CA VAL A 79 -5.28 8.58 -15.68
C VAL A 79 -4.94 8.00 -14.32
N GLY A 80 -5.67 8.42 -13.29
CA GLY A 80 -5.61 7.84 -11.94
C GLY A 80 -6.92 7.15 -11.58
N TYR A 81 -6.82 6.18 -10.67
CA TYR A 81 -7.96 5.45 -10.14
C TYR A 81 -7.95 5.50 -8.61
N ASP A 82 -9.02 6.00 -8.01
CA ASP A 82 -9.28 5.94 -6.57
C ASP A 82 -10.22 4.76 -6.30
N GLY A 83 -9.66 3.66 -5.79
CA GLY A 83 -10.41 2.44 -5.50
C GLY A 83 -11.39 2.58 -4.33
N LYS A 84 -11.23 3.59 -3.46
CA LYS A 84 -12.13 3.83 -2.32
C LYS A 84 -13.46 4.43 -2.76
N THR A 85 -13.41 5.34 -3.73
CA THR A 85 -14.61 6.00 -4.28
C THR A 85 -14.98 5.48 -5.68
N THR A 86 -14.29 4.44 -6.15
CA THR A 86 -14.42 3.89 -7.51
C THR A 86 -14.37 5.02 -8.56
N SER A 87 -13.45 5.97 -8.38
CA SER A 87 -13.39 7.19 -9.19
C SER A 87 -12.20 7.16 -10.14
N ILE A 88 -12.41 7.62 -11.37
CA ILE A 88 -11.38 7.74 -12.39
C ILE A 88 -11.09 9.22 -12.64
N TYR A 89 -9.81 9.62 -12.54
CA TYR A 89 -9.34 10.98 -12.74
C TYR A 89 -8.54 11.09 -14.03
N VAL A 90 -9.00 11.91 -14.98
CA VAL A 90 -8.28 12.20 -16.24
C VAL A 90 -7.71 13.62 -16.19
N GLY A 91 -6.40 13.74 -16.38
CA GLY A 91 -5.69 15.02 -16.26
C GLY A 91 -5.36 15.34 -14.80
N LYS A 92 -6.09 16.28 -14.18
CA LYS A 92 -5.82 16.69 -12.79
C LYS A 92 -6.19 15.54 -11.84
N GLN A 93 -5.23 15.11 -11.03
CA GLN A 93 -5.42 14.08 -10.03
C GLN A 93 -6.02 14.68 -8.76
N LYS A 94 -6.60 13.82 -7.92
CA LYS A 94 -7.06 14.19 -6.59
C LYS A 94 -5.86 14.38 -5.67
N GLU A 95 -5.41 15.62 -5.50
CA GLU A 95 -4.34 16.01 -4.57
C GLU A 95 -4.64 15.52 -3.13
N GLY A 96 -3.61 15.07 -2.42
CA GLY A 96 -3.70 14.72 -0.99
C GLY A 96 -4.25 13.32 -0.69
N THR A 97 -4.32 12.44 -1.69
CA THR A 97 -4.58 11.01 -1.46
C THR A 97 -3.35 10.38 -0.82
N VAL A 98 -3.56 9.73 0.33
CA VAL A 98 -2.51 9.03 1.08
C VAL A 98 -2.54 7.55 0.73
N THR A 99 -1.38 6.97 0.45
CA THR A 99 -1.18 5.52 0.32
C THR A 99 -0.06 5.12 1.25
N TYR A 100 -0.33 4.25 2.22
CA TYR A 100 0.70 3.79 3.15
C TYR A 100 1.70 2.88 2.45
N MET A 101 2.94 2.90 2.94
CA MET A 101 4.02 2.10 2.39
C MET A 101 3.74 0.60 2.52
N GLU A 102 3.06 0.17 3.58
CA GLU A 102 2.61 -1.22 3.73
C GLU A 102 1.53 -1.66 2.74
N ASP A 103 0.77 -0.72 2.17
CA ASP A 103 -0.25 -0.99 1.15
C ASP A 103 0.34 -1.00 -0.28
N MET A 104 1.58 -0.53 -0.44
CA MET A 104 2.25 -0.47 -1.73
C MET A 104 2.90 -1.81 -2.10
N LYS A 105 2.68 -2.25 -3.34
CA LYS A 105 3.41 -3.39 -3.90
C LYS A 105 4.86 -3.00 -4.17
N THR A 106 5.80 -3.75 -3.62
CA THR A 106 7.23 -3.58 -3.91
C THR A 106 7.57 -4.07 -5.32
N HIS A 107 8.49 -3.35 -5.98
CA HIS A 107 9.15 -3.78 -7.22
C HIS A 107 10.27 -4.78 -6.92
N THR A 108 11.13 -4.42 -5.98
CA THR A 108 12.13 -5.27 -5.37
C THR A 108 12.06 -5.11 -3.86
N SER A 109 12.43 -6.17 -3.13
CA SER A 109 12.40 -6.19 -1.68
C SER A 109 13.56 -7.03 -1.19
N ASP A 110 14.38 -6.46 -0.31
CA ASP A 110 15.45 -7.13 0.40
C ASP A 110 15.34 -6.74 1.89
N THR A 111 15.12 -7.73 2.75
CA THR A 111 14.90 -7.52 4.18
C THR A 111 15.86 -8.38 5.01
N GLY A 112 16.31 -7.81 6.12
CA GLY A 112 17.25 -8.47 7.03
C GLY A 112 16.59 -9.53 7.93
N TYR A 113 17.43 -10.38 8.53
CA TYR A 113 17.04 -11.48 9.44
C TYR A 113 16.18 -11.04 10.64
N PHE A 114 16.16 -9.74 10.95
CA PHE A 114 15.52 -9.15 12.13
C PHE A 114 14.42 -8.13 11.73
N PHE A 115 13.69 -8.45 10.66
CA PHE A 115 12.52 -7.68 10.20
C PHE A 115 11.23 -8.22 10.83
N ASP A 116 10.41 -7.33 11.38
CA ASP A 116 9.17 -7.69 12.09
C ASP A 116 7.91 -7.58 11.22
N GLY A 117 8.01 -6.94 10.06
CA GLY A 117 6.86 -6.70 9.20
C GLY A 117 6.20 -5.34 9.39
N PRO A 118 5.03 -5.16 8.75
CA PRO A 118 4.18 -3.99 8.96
C PRO A 118 3.59 -3.97 10.38
N LEU A 119 3.28 -2.78 10.87
CA LEU A 119 2.86 -2.54 12.24
C LEU A 119 1.39 -2.88 12.48
N THR A 120 1.10 -3.35 13.70
CA THR A 120 -0.27 -3.38 14.26
C THR A 120 -0.41 -2.34 15.38
N THR A 121 0.65 -2.14 16.16
CA THR A 121 0.81 -1.05 17.13
C THR A 121 2.30 -0.86 17.42
N PHE A 122 2.73 0.39 17.57
CA PHE A 122 4.09 0.76 17.95
C PHE A 122 4.05 1.94 18.90
N GLU A 123 4.65 1.79 20.07
CA GLU A 123 4.85 2.88 21.03
C GLU A 123 6.32 3.30 21.01
N THR A 124 6.55 4.57 20.72
CA THR A 124 7.89 5.17 20.65
C THR A 124 8.50 5.38 22.03
N ASN A 125 9.81 5.63 22.10
CA ASN A 125 10.51 6.04 23.32
C ASN A 125 9.99 7.35 23.93
N THR A 126 9.22 8.15 23.17
CA THR A 126 8.58 9.39 23.62
C THR A 126 7.09 9.19 23.99
N GLY A 127 6.56 7.97 23.87
CA GLY A 127 5.17 7.63 24.19
C GLY A 127 4.16 7.87 23.05
N ALA A 128 4.60 8.41 21.91
CA ALA A 128 3.75 8.52 20.72
C ALA A 128 3.41 7.11 20.18
N LYS A 129 2.18 6.93 19.69
CA LYS A 129 1.66 5.63 19.21
C LYS A 129 1.32 5.68 17.73
N PHE A 130 1.71 4.63 17.02
CA PHE A 130 1.50 4.48 15.58
C PHE A 130 0.94 3.10 15.26
N ILE A 131 0.12 3.02 14.22
CA ILE A 131 -0.49 1.77 13.73
C ILE A 131 -0.15 1.48 12.27
N HIS A 132 0.64 2.35 11.64
CA HIS A 132 1.05 2.27 10.24
C HIS A 132 2.56 2.37 10.12
N GLY A 133 3.11 1.77 9.07
CA GLY A 133 4.55 1.68 8.80
C GLY A 133 5.17 0.34 9.16
N TYR A 134 6.48 0.34 9.35
CA TYR A 134 7.30 -0.85 9.58
C TYR A 134 8.15 -0.71 10.84
N ALA A 135 8.43 -1.84 11.49
CA ALA A 135 9.47 -1.91 12.50
C ALA A 135 10.53 -2.94 12.12
N THR A 136 11.77 -2.62 12.46
CA THR A 136 12.87 -3.58 12.43
C THR A 136 13.65 -3.47 13.72
N TYR A 137 14.23 -4.58 14.16
CA TYR A 137 14.92 -4.65 15.44
C TYR A 137 16.38 -4.98 15.27
N ASN A 138 17.13 -4.69 16.32
CA ASN A 138 18.52 -5.07 16.41
C ASN A 138 18.63 -6.58 16.70
N GLY A 139 19.33 -7.33 15.86
CA GLY A 139 19.74 -8.68 16.17
C GLY A 139 21.12 -8.71 16.84
N ILE A 140 21.40 -9.76 17.62
CA ILE A 140 22.73 -9.97 18.23
C ILE A 140 23.81 -10.22 17.16
N TYR A 141 23.41 -10.77 16.00
CA TYR A 141 24.33 -11.26 14.97
C TYR A 141 24.27 -10.50 13.65
N GLY A 142 23.50 -9.40 13.56
CA GLY A 142 23.40 -8.64 12.33
C GLY A 142 22.47 -7.42 12.40
N GLU A 143 22.51 -6.64 11.33
CA GLU A 143 21.66 -5.46 11.14
C GLU A 143 20.24 -5.89 10.74
N GLY A 144 19.24 -5.25 11.35
CA GLY A 144 17.88 -5.25 10.81
C GLY A 144 17.83 -4.26 9.65
N PHE A 145 17.22 -4.62 8.52
CA PHE A 145 17.09 -3.67 7.41
C PHE A 145 15.88 -3.95 6.53
N ILE A 146 15.43 -2.91 5.86
CA ILE A 146 14.43 -2.91 4.80
C ILE A 146 15.01 -2.14 3.62
N LYS A 147 15.18 -2.81 2.49
CA LYS A 147 15.63 -2.25 1.22
C LYS A 147 14.58 -2.55 0.16
N ASN A 148 13.60 -1.66 0.05
CA ASN A 148 12.47 -1.83 -0.85
C ASN A 148 12.53 -0.80 -1.97
N GLU A 149 12.23 -1.22 -3.20
CA GLU A 149 11.98 -0.31 -4.32
C GLU A 149 10.49 -0.30 -4.67
N TYR A 150 9.99 0.88 -5.02
CA TYR A 150 8.61 1.12 -5.44
C TYR A 150 8.61 1.82 -6.79
N ILE A 151 7.81 1.32 -7.74
CA ILE A 151 7.52 2.05 -8.97
C ILE A 151 6.42 3.07 -8.66
N LEU A 152 6.70 4.33 -8.92
CA LEU A 152 5.82 5.46 -8.63
C LEU A 152 5.10 5.99 -9.87
N ASP A 153 5.66 5.81 -11.07
CA ASP A 153 5.14 6.34 -12.34
C ASP A 153 4.86 7.86 -12.32
N GLY A 154 5.56 8.61 -11.46
CA GLY A 154 5.32 10.03 -11.24
C GLY A 154 3.92 10.35 -10.72
N GLN A 155 3.29 9.42 -9.99
CA GLN A 155 1.95 9.56 -9.41
C GLN A 155 1.97 10.21 -8.02
N PHE A 156 3.12 10.21 -7.35
CA PHE A 156 3.28 10.76 -6.00
C PHE A 156 4.15 12.01 -6.04
N SER A 157 3.79 13.01 -5.25
CA SER A 157 4.54 14.26 -5.07
C SER A 157 5.35 14.26 -3.77
N LYS A 158 5.05 13.36 -2.82
CA LYS A 158 5.71 13.35 -1.51
C LYS A 158 5.80 11.98 -0.89
N PHE A 159 6.85 11.76 -0.10
CA PHE A 159 6.93 10.69 0.89
C PHE A 159 7.09 11.32 2.28
N GLU A 160 6.24 10.91 3.22
CA GLU A 160 6.30 11.34 4.62
C GLU A 160 6.37 10.11 5.53
N ALA A 161 7.09 10.24 6.64
CA ALA A 161 7.15 9.23 7.70
C ALA A 161 7.65 9.85 9.01
N TYR A 162 7.72 9.05 10.07
CA TYR A 162 8.45 9.35 11.30
C TYR A 162 9.43 8.23 11.62
N LEU A 163 10.59 8.60 12.17
CA LEU A 163 11.56 7.63 12.69
C LEU A 163 11.62 7.76 14.21
N ALA A 164 11.48 6.64 14.91
CA ALA A 164 11.67 6.63 16.34
C ALA A 164 12.07 5.24 16.88
N PRO A 165 12.95 5.19 17.90
CA PRO A 165 13.13 4.00 18.71
C PRO A 165 11.83 3.62 19.43
N SER A 166 11.62 2.32 19.67
CA SER A 166 10.50 1.83 20.48
C SER A 166 10.66 2.18 21.96
N LEU A 167 9.57 2.08 22.72
CA LEU A 167 9.56 2.31 24.17
C LEU A 167 10.63 1.51 24.93
N ASP A 168 11.01 0.32 24.46
CA ASP A 168 12.03 -0.51 25.11
C ASP A 168 13.43 0.12 25.14
N TRP A 169 13.70 1.10 24.27
CA TRP A 169 14.94 1.88 24.34
C TRP A 169 15.05 2.73 25.61
N SER A 170 13.94 3.09 26.25
CA SER A 170 13.95 3.80 27.54
C SER A 170 14.56 2.98 28.70
N LYS A 171 14.65 1.65 28.54
CA LYS A 171 15.19 0.73 29.55
C LYS A 171 16.66 0.39 29.28
N LYS A 172 17.24 0.88 28.19
CA LYS A 172 18.57 0.52 27.70
C LYS A 172 19.57 1.67 27.93
N PRO A 173 20.88 1.37 28.00
CA PRO A 173 21.91 2.38 27.86
C PRO A 173 21.71 3.20 26.58
N LYS A 174 22.01 4.48 26.67
CA LYS A 174 21.99 5.39 25.52
C LYS A 174 22.88 4.85 24.38
N SER A 175 22.37 4.93 23.16
CA SER A 175 23.14 4.75 21.92
C SER A 175 22.93 5.95 21.02
N ASP A 176 24.02 6.54 20.54
CA ASP A 176 23.97 7.67 19.61
C ASP A 176 23.59 7.24 18.17
N ASN A 177 23.61 5.93 17.90
CA ASN A 177 23.25 5.38 16.61
C ASN A 177 22.56 4.02 16.76
N VAL A 178 21.24 4.02 16.59
CA VAL A 178 20.42 2.82 16.52
C VAL A 178 20.00 2.47 15.09
N GLY A 179 20.31 3.31 14.12
CA GLY A 179 19.89 3.13 12.73
C GLY A 179 19.91 4.41 11.91
N ASP A 180 19.53 4.28 10.65
CA ASP A 180 19.37 5.38 9.70
C ASP A 180 18.37 5.05 8.58
N LEU A 181 17.84 6.10 7.95
CA LEU A 181 17.02 6.03 6.75
C LEU A 181 17.71 6.79 5.62
N LYS A 182 17.74 6.18 4.43
CA LYS A 182 18.07 6.84 3.17
C LYS A 182 16.97 6.59 2.15
N LEU A 183 16.62 7.65 1.42
CA LEU A 183 15.63 7.58 0.33
C LEU A 183 16.29 8.03 -0.97
N TYR A 184 16.06 7.25 -2.02
CA TYR A 184 16.58 7.55 -3.36
C TYR A 184 15.44 7.62 -4.37
N ALA A 185 15.24 8.78 -5.00
CA ALA A 185 14.35 8.89 -6.15
C ALA A 185 15.16 8.77 -7.43
N ASP A 186 14.76 7.86 -8.32
CA ASP A 186 15.45 7.58 -9.60
C ASP A 186 16.98 7.45 -9.41
N ASP A 187 17.36 6.65 -8.39
CA ASP A 187 18.73 6.35 -7.98
C ASP A 187 19.56 7.52 -7.44
N LYS A 188 18.96 8.70 -7.25
CA LYS A 188 19.58 9.85 -6.57
C LYS A 188 19.12 9.94 -5.13
N LEU A 189 20.06 10.10 -4.20
CA LEU A 189 19.75 10.35 -2.79
C LEU A 189 18.99 11.66 -2.64
N ILE A 190 17.76 11.59 -2.11
CA ILE A 190 16.89 12.75 -1.87
C ILE A 190 16.69 13.05 -0.39
N TYR A 191 16.92 12.06 0.48
CA TYR A 191 16.81 12.24 1.94
C TYR A 191 17.77 11.30 2.66
N SER A 192 18.37 11.79 3.75
CA SER A 192 19.08 10.98 4.73
C SER A 192 18.79 11.52 6.12
N SER A 193 18.39 10.63 7.04
CA SER A 193 18.15 11.02 8.44
C SER A 193 19.42 11.31 9.22
N GLY A 194 20.58 10.85 8.73
CA GLY A 194 21.74 10.62 9.60
C GLY A 194 21.47 9.52 10.64
N ALA A 195 22.35 9.42 11.63
CA ALA A 195 22.21 8.47 12.73
C ALA A 195 21.01 8.84 13.62
N ILE A 196 20.21 7.85 13.96
CA ILE A 196 19.09 7.96 14.90
C ILE A 196 19.62 7.66 16.30
N ALA A 197 19.47 8.59 17.24
CA ALA A 197 19.81 8.35 18.64
C ALA A 197 18.68 7.57 19.37
N SER A 198 19.02 6.78 20.38
CA SER A 198 18.04 6.00 21.15
C SER A 198 17.18 6.85 22.09
N ASP A 199 17.66 8.05 22.44
CA ASP A 199 17.11 8.96 23.45
C ASP A 199 16.51 10.24 22.84
N ILE A 200 16.07 10.18 21.58
CA ILE A 200 15.37 11.30 20.93
C ILE A 200 14.17 11.74 21.77
N GLN A 201 13.92 13.05 21.82
CA GLN A 201 12.83 13.63 22.60
C GLN A 201 11.54 13.79 21.79
N GLU A 202 11.65 13.72 20.46
CA GLU A 202 10.52 13.74 19.53
C GLU A 202 10.82 12.82 18.34
N PRO A 203 9.81 12.15 17.74
CA PRO A 203 10.00 11.39 16.51
C PRO A 203 10.57 12.25 15.39
N ILE A 204 11.57 11.73 14.67
CA ILE A 204 12.21 12.44 13.57
C ILE A 204 11.27 12.44 12.37
N LYS A 205 10.80 13.62 11.96
CA LYS A 205 9.96 13.75 10.76
C LYS A 205 10.78 13.53 9.50
N VAL A 206 10.28 12.65 8.63
CA VAL A 206 10.78 12.44 7.27
C VAL A 206 9.82 13.14 6.31
N ASP A 207 10.37 13.95 5.42
CA ASP A 207 9.63 14.77 4.45
C ASP A 207 10.47 14.86 3.17
N ALA A 208 10.09 14.11 2.14
CA ALA A 208 10.86 13.96 0.90
C ALA A 208 10.01 14.29 -0.33
N ASP A 209 10.55 15.13 -1.23
CA ASP A 209 9.91 15.48 -2.50
C ASP A 209 10.05 14.33 -3.51
N LEU A 210 8.93 13.90 -4.07
CA LEU A 210 8.85 12.86 -5.10
C LEU A 210 8.30 13.38 -6.43
N LYS A 211 8.14 14.71 -6.62
CA LYS A 211 7.57 15.27 -7.85
C LYS A 211 8.32 14.78 -9.09
N GLY A 212 7.59 14.02 -9.90
CA GLY A 212 8.10 13.48 -11.16
C GLY A 212 8.98 12.24 -11.01
N ALA A 213 9.24 11.76 -9.79
CA ALA A 213 10.00 10.55 -9.54
C ALA A 213 9.27 9.33 -10.11
N LEU A 214 9.99 8.47 -10.84
CA LEU A 214 9.44 7.24 -11.41
C LEU A 214 9.63 6.05 -10.47
N LYS A 215 10.67 6.09 -9.64
CA LYS A 215 11.01 5.05 -8.67
C LYS A 215 11.45 5.67 -7.34
N LEU A 216 11.07 5.04 -6.22
CA LEU A 216 11.65 5.31 -4.90
C LEU A 216 12.32 4.04 -4.36
N ARG A 217 13.58 4.15 -3.94
CA ARG A 217 14.25 3.16 -3.08
C ARG A 217 14.30 3.65 -1.64
N VAL A 218 13.79 2.82 -0.74
CA VAL A 218 13.82 3.02 0.71
C VAL A 218 14.89 2.10 1.28
N GLU A 219 15.88 2.67 1.95
CA GLU A 219 16.91 1.93 2.69
C GLU A 219 16.83 2.32 4.17
N PHE A 220 16.13 1.50 4.96
CA PHE A 220 16.01 1.66 6.40
C PHE A 220 16.84 0.59 7.11
N THR A 221 17.77 1.02 7.96
CA THR A 221 18.72 0.12 8.64
C THR A 221 18.69 0.35 10.14
N VAL A 222 18.75 -0.72 10.93
CA VAL A 222 18.86 -0.71 12.39
C VAL A 222 20.14 -1.43 12.78
N LYS A 223 20.96 -0.73 13.57
CA LYS A 223 22.29 -1.19 13.95
C LYS A 223 22.23 -2.21 15.10
N PRO A 224 23.13 -3.20 15.14
CA PRO A 224 23.18 -4.16 16.22
C PRO A 224 23.49 -3.46 17.55
N PHE A 225 22.81 -3.90 18.60
CA PHE A 225 23.08 -3.50 19.97
C PHE A 225 23.63 -4.71 20.72
N TYR A 226 24.94 -4.71 20.96
CA TYR A 226 25.68 -5.83 21.54
C TYR A 226 25.54 -5.86 23.06
N ASN A 227 24.35 -6.20 23.55
CA ASN A 227 24.13 -6.42 24.98
C ASN A 227 23.05 -7.49 25.21
N THR A 228 23.49 -8.66 25.69
CA THR A 228 22.63 -9.83 25.92
C THR A 228 21.78 -9.73 27.19
N SER A 229 21.99 -8.70 28.03
CA SER A 229 21.18 -8.46 29.23
C SER A 229 19.82 -7.81 28.93
N TYR A 230 19.57 -7.39 27.68
CA TYR A 230 18.34 -6.72 27.29
C TYR A 230 17.69 -7.43 26.09
N ASN A 231 16.36 -7.49 26.09
CA ASN A 231 15.59 -7.97 24.93
C ASN A 231 15.84 -7.11 23.68
N SER A 232 15.54 -7.63 22.50
CA SER A 232 15.52 -6.87 21.25
C SER A 232 14.68 -5.59 21.40
N ALA A 233 15.12 -4.49 20.80
CA ALA A 233 14.31 -3.29 20.66
C ALA A 233 14.24 -2.87 19.20
N TYR A 234 13.18 -2.14 18.89
CA TYR A 234 12.81 -1.82 17.54
C TYR A 234 13.14 -0.36 17.25
N VAL A 235 13.35 -0.07 15.98
CA VAL A 235 13.24 1.29 15.44
C VAL A 235 12.16 1.24 14.38
N GLY A 236 11.25 2.19 14.44
CA GLY A 236 10.12 2.29 13.53
C GLY A 236 10.41 3.24 12.37
N LEU A 237 10.00 2.83 11.17
CA LEU A 237 9.67 3.69 10.04
C LEU A 237 8.14 3.83 10.03
N LEU A 238 7.66 4.83 10.79
CA LEU A 238 6.30 4.96 11.27
C LEU A 238 5.49 5.90 10.37
N ASP A 239 4.19 5.62 10.20
CA ASP A 239 3.28 6.41 9.36
C ASP A 239 3.82 6.66 7.95
N ALA A 240 4.60 5.71 7.42
CA ALA A 240 5.29 5.85 6.16
C ALA A 240 4.29 5.84 5.01
N LYS A 241 4.22 6.93 4.26
CA LYS A 241 3.15 7.15 3.29
C LYS A 241 3.60 7.96 2.08
N PHE A 242 3.00 7.62 0.95
CA PHE A 242 3.09 8.33 -0.30
C PHE A 242 1.87 9.26 -0.45
N ILE A 243 2.11 10.48 -0.94
CA ILE A 243 1.09 11.50 -1.15
C ILE A 243 1.15 11.96 -2.61
N ASN A 244 0.00 12.08 -3.27
CA ASN A 244 -0.09 12.59 -4.65
C ASN A 244 -0.28 14.11 -4.74
#